data_AF-A0A1H8D379-F1
#
_entry.id   AF-A0A1H8D379-F1
#
_cell.length_a   1.000
_cell.length_b   1.000
_cell.length_c   1.000
_cell.angle_alpha   90.00
_cell.angle_beta   90.00
_cell.angle_gamma   90.00
#
_symmetry.space_group_name_H-M   'P 1'
#
loop_
_entity.id
_entity.type
_entity.pdbx_description
1 polymer ?
#
loop_
_entity_poly.entity_id
_entity_poly.type
_entity_poly.pdbx_seq_one_letter_code
_entity_poly.pdbx_strand_id
1 'polypeptide(L)'
;MRSLKKKESERFLEQGQLLNRQLRWMRFWNWKDWTLVLALCQTGLWMGLFLWAGPLIRLLDPSASVIDTGILSEMLLVLLLVYVGVLSAWLLLRLVRDTLTGFYEWNNDQQEFTKKISTCLEAKIIAISFWGLILLFVGLFLGLL
;
A
#
# COMPACT_ATOMS: atom_id res chain seq x y z
N MET A 1 55.23 13.17 16.64
CA MET A 1 54.25 13.85 15.76
C MET A 1 53.56 12.94 14.73
N ARG A 2 54.26 12.05 14.00
CA ARG A 2 53.60 11.17 13.00
C ARG A 2 52.58 10.18 13.56
N SER A 3 52.76 9.69 14.79
CA SER A 3 51.83 8.74 15.42
C SER A 3 50.47 9.35 15.79
N LEU A 4 50.44 10.64 16.16
CA LEU A 4 49.19 11.35 16.48
C LEU A 4 48.32 11.55 15.23
N LYS A 5 48.94 11.89 14.09
CA LYS A 5 48.24 12.04 12.81
C LYS A 5 47.59 10.72 12.34
N LYS A 6 48.27 9.58 12.59
CA LYS A 6 47.71 8.26 12.24
C LYS A 6 46.48 7.92 13.09
N LYS A 7 46.53 8.21 14.40
CA LYS A 7 45.43 7.92 15.33
C LYS A 7 44.20 8.81 15.12
N GLU A 8 44.37 10.02 14.60
CA GLU A 8 43.24 10.83 14.13
C GLU A 8 42.63 10.26 12.85
N SER A 9 43.46 9.88 11.88
CA SER A 9 42.97 9.29 10.63
C SER A 9 42.15 8.01 10.84
N GLU A 10 42.55 7.15 11.78
CA GLU A 10 41.82 5.93 12.12
C GLU A 10 40.45 6.23 12.73
N ARG A 11 40.36 7.24 13.62
CA ARG A 11 39.09 7.66 14.24
C ARG A 11 38.11 8.27 13.23
N PHE A 12 38.60 9.05 12.27
CA PHE A 12 37.76 9.57 11.18
C PHE A 12 37.22 8.45 10.28
N LEU A 13 38.02 7.40 10.04
CA LEU A 13 37.62 6.24 9.24
C LEU A 13 36.53 5.42 9.94
N GLU A 14 36.66 5.17 11.25
CA GLU A 14 35.64 4.48 12.04
C GLU A 14 34.32 5.27 12.10
N GLN A 15 34.37 6.59 12.33
CA GLN A 15 33.18 7.43 12.34
C GLN A 15 32.47 7.44 10.97
N GLY A 16 33.22 7.52 9.88
CA GLY A 16 32.67 7.43 8.52
C GLY A 16 31.99 6.09 8.25
N GLN A 17 32.55 4.98 8.73
CA GLN A 17 31.95 3.65 8.58
C GLN A 17 30.66 3.50 9.37
N LEU A 18 30.59 4.01 10.60
CA LEU A 18 29.38 3.99 11.42
C LEU A 18 28.27 4.84 10.79
N LEU A 19 28.60 6.04 10.30
CA LEU A 19 27.65 6.92 9.64
C LEU A 19 27.09 6.28 8.37
N ASN A 20 27.95 5.65 7.56
CA ASN A 20 27.53 4.95 6.34
C ASN A 20 26.62 3.74 6.65
N ARG A 21 26.86 3.05 7.78
CA ARG A 21 25.97 1.97 8.24
C ARG A 21 24.58 2.51 8.60
N GLN A 22 24.51 3.63 9.32
CA GLN A 22 23.23 4.26 9.67
C GLN A 22 22.49 4.83 8.45
N LEU A 23 23.20 5.47 7.52
CA LEU A 23 22.63 5.97 6.27
C LEU A 23 22.04 4.85 5.41
N ARG A 24 22.65 3.66 5.43
CA ARG A 24 22.12 2.49 4.70
C ARG A 24 20.78 2.03 5.28
N TRP A 25 20.65 2.02 6.60
CA TRP A 25 19.39 1.72 7.30
C TRP A 25 18.32 2.80 7.06
N MET A 26 18.69 4.07 7.10
CA MET A 26 17.76 5.17 6.78
C MET A 26 17.31 5.13 5.32
N ARG A 27 18.22 4.80 4.39
CA ARG A 27 17.88 4.63 2.97
C ARG A 27 16.94 3.45 2.74
N PHE A 28 17.13 2.36 3.48
CA PHE A 28 16.19 1.24 3.45
C PHE A 28 14.81 1.67 3.92
N TRP A 29 14.69 2.35 5.06
CA TRP A 29 13.41 2.84 5.60
C TRP A 29 12.75 3.95 4.77
N ASN A 30 13.51 4.74 4.02
CA ASN A 30 12.99 5.84 3.20
C ASN A 30 12.64 5.43 1.76
N TRP A 31 12.48 4.13 1.49
CA TRP A 31 12.07 3.68 0.17
C TRP A 31 10.60 4.08 -0.09
N LYS A 32 10.39 4.87 -1.17
CA LYS A 32 9.10 5.39 -1.65
C LYS A 32 7.97 4.35 -1.79
N ASP A 33 8.31 3.06 -1.88
CA ASP A 33 7.35 1.98 -2.09
C ASP A 33 7.01 1.19 -0.80
N TRP A 34 7.56 1.59 0.35
CA TRP A 34 7.21 0.97 1.65
C TRP A 34 5.72 0.99 1.94
N THR A 35 5.03 2.06 1.58
CA THR A 35 3.58 2.18 1.79
C THR A 35 2.81 1.07 1.08
N LEU A 36 3.26 0.65 -0.11
CA LEU A 36 2.63 -0.43 -0.86
C LEU A 36 2.90 -1.79 -0.21
N VAL A 37 4.14 -2.03 0.21
CA VAL A 37 4.52 -3.25 0.92
C VAL A 37 3.75 -3.39 2.24
N LEU A 38 3.65 -2.32 3.02
CA LEU A 38 2.89 -2.29 4.27
C LEU A 38 1.39 -2.52 4.03
N ALA A 39 0.82 -1.92 2.98
CA ALA A 39 -0.59 -2.11 2.66
C ALA A 39 -0.90 -3.56 2.21
N LEU A 40 -0.02 -4.16 1.41
CA LEU A 40 -0.15 -5.58 1.04
C LEU A 40 0.00 -6.49 2.26
N CYS A 41 0.99 -6.21 3.12
CA CYS A 41 1.20 -6.96 4.36
C CYS A 41 -0.02 -6.84 5.29
N GLN A 42 -0.57 -5.64 5.45
CA GLN A 42 -1.77 -5.39 6.23
C GLN A 42 -2.97 -6.15 5.66
N THR A 43 -3.18 -6.13 4.33
CA THR A 43 -4.25 -6.89 3.67
C THR A 43 -4.10 -8.38 3.89
N GLY A 44 -2.88 -8.92 3.73
CA GLY A 44 -2.57 -10.32 3.99
C GLY A 44 -2.83 -10.71 5.44
N LEU A 45 -2.52 -9.83 6.39
CA LEU A 45 -2.80 -10.04 7.81
C LEU A 45 -4.31 -10.07 8.10
N TRP A 46 -5.09 -9.17 7.52
CA TRP A 46 -6.56 -9.20 7.63
C TRP A 46 -7.16 -10.46 7.02
N MET A 47 -6.65 -10.90 5.87
CA MET A 47 -7.10 -12.14 5.22
C MET A 47 -6.71 -13.38 6.03
N GLY A 48 -5.52 -13.38 6.63
CA GLY A 48 -5.09 -14.42 7.57
C GLY A 48 -5.99 -14.49 8.79
N LEU A 49 -6.28 -13.34 9.42
CA LEU A 49 -7.21 -13.25 10.55
C LEU A 49 -8.61 -13.74 10.16
N PHE A 50 -9.09 -13.40 8.97
CA PHE A 50 -10.39 -13.88 8.47
C PHE A 50 -10.44 -15.41 8.39
N LEU A 51 -9.45 -16.03 7.73
CA LEU A 51 -9.40 -17.48 7.58
C LEU A 51 -9.22 -18.21 8.93
N TRP A 52 -8.56 -17.54 9.88
CA TRP A 52 -8.26 -18.11 11.20
C TRP A 52 -9.28 -17.75 12.29
N ALA A 53 -10.23 -16.85 12.01
CA ALA A 53 -11.23 -16.39 12.98
C ALA A 53 -12.08 -17.53 13.51
N GLY A 54 -12.54 -18.44 12.64
CA GLY A 54 -13.36 -19.59 13.05
C GLY A 54 -12.65 -20.49 14.07
N PRO A 55 -11.45 -21.01 13.76
CA PRO A 55 -10.65 -21.77 14.73
C PRO A 55 -10.32 -21.01 16.02
N LEU A 56 -9.99 -19.72 15.93
CA LEU A 56 -9.70 -18.86 17.10
C LEU A 56 -10.90 -18.77 18.04
N ILE A 57 -12.10 -18.56 17.49
CA ILE A 57 -13.34 -18.46 18.26
C ILE A 57 -13.63 -19.78 18.96
N ARG A 58 -13.47 -20.92 18.26
CA ARG A 58 -13.66 -22.26 18.86
C ARG A 58 -12.66 -22.60 19.97
N LEU A 59 -11.48 -21.98 19.95
CA LEU A 59 -10.45 -22.14 20.98
C LEU A 59 -10.81 -21.37 22.26
N LEU A 60 -11.47 -20.22 22.13
CA LEU A 60 -11.92 -19.39 23.25
C LEU A 60 -13.24 -19.89 23.84
N ASP A 61 -14.18 -20.27 22.98
CA ASP A 61 -15.47 -20.81 23.39
C ASP A 61 -15.89 -21.98 22.49
N PRO A 62 -15.73 -23.23 22.97
CA PRO A 62 -16.14 -24.41 22.21
C PRO A 62 -17.67 -24.54 22.08
N SER A 63 -18.45 -23.77 22.83
CA SER A 63 -19.91 -23.73 22.76
C SER A 63 -20.46 -22.67 21.80
N ALA A 64 -19.59 -21.79 21.26
CA ALA A 64 -19.99 -20.79 20.28
C ALA A 64 -20.63 -21.48 19.06
N SER A 65 -21.89 -21.13 18.81
CA SER A 65 -22.68 -21.75 17.76
C SER A 65 -22.11 -21.41 16.38
N VAL A 66 -22.36 -22.29 15.40
CA VAL A 66 -21.95 -22.07 13.99
C VAL A 66 -22.54 -20.77 13.42
N ILE A 67 -23.66 -20.28 13.99
CA ILE A 67 -24.40 -19.09 13.55
C ILE A 67 -23.64 -17.81 13.90
N ASP A 68 -23.09 -17.70 15.11
CA ASP A 68 -22.32 -16.52 15.54
C ASP A 68 -21.03 -16.38 14.75
N THR A 69 -20.43 -17.52 14.36
CA THR A 69 -19.24 -17.54 13.51
C THR A 69 -19.55 -17.04 12.09
N GLY A 70 -20.75 -17.33 11.57
CA GLY A 70 -21.20 -16.88 10.26
C GLY A 70 -21.35 -15.37 10.16
N ILE A 71 -22.03 -14.76 11.14
CA ILE A 71 -22.27 -13.30 11.16
C ILE A 71 -20.95 -12.53 11.31
N LEU A 72 -20.05 -12.99 12.19
CA LEU A 72 -18.75 -12.35 12.38
C LEU A 72 -17.88 -12.47 11.12
N SER A 73 -17.92 -13.62 10.45
CA SER A 73 -17.26 -13.84 9.17
C SER A 73 -17.82 -12.90 8.11
N GLU A 74 -19.14 -12.74 8.01
CA GLU A 74 -19.76 -11.87 7.01
C GLU A 74 -19.40 -10.39 7.22
N MET A 75 -19.44 -9.90 8.46
CA MET A 75 -19.00 -8.53 8.76
C MET A 75 -17.52 -8.31 8.45
N LEU A 76 -16.66 -9.27 8.77
CA LEU A 76 -15.22 -9.17 8.51
C LEU A 76 -14.92 -9.25 7.00
N LEU A 77 -15.69 -10.03 6.25
CA LEU A 77 -15.64 -10.10 4.79
C LEU A 77 -16.02 -8.76 4.16
N VAL A 78 -17.10 -8.13 4.61
CA VAL A 78 -17.52 -6.80 4.11
C VAL A 78 -16.45 -5.76 4.38
N LEU A 79 -15.86 -5.76 5.58
CA LEU A 79 -14.78 -4.84 5.93
C LEU A 79 -13.53 -5.07 5.04
N LEU A 80 -13.15 -6.33 4.83
CA LEU A 80 -12.04 -6.71 3.95
C LEU A 80 -12.30 -6.24 2.51
N LEU A 81 -13.53 -6.40 2.04
CA LEU A 81 -13.97 -5.95 0.72
C LEU A 81 -13.82 -4.44 0.56
N VAL A 82 -14.27 -3.67 1.55
CA VAL A 82 -14.09 -2.22 1.56
C VAL A 82 -12.65 -1.82 1.56
N TYR A 83 -11.83 -2.50 2.34
CA TYR A 83 -10.41 -2.21 2.41
C TYR A 83 -9.69 -2.50 1.08
N VAL A 84 -9.94 -3.66 0.46
CA VAL A 84 -9.41 -4.01 -0.86
C VAL A 84 -9.88 -3.02 -1.92
N GLY A 85 -11.14 -2.58 -1.84
CA GLY A 85 -11.69 -1.54 -2.69
C GLY A 85 -10.91 -0.23 -2.60
N VAL A 86 -10.72 0.30 -1.39
CA VAL A 86 -9.94 1.54 -1.18
C VAL A 86 -8.49 1.36 -1.66
N LEU A 87 -7.88 0.20 -1.41
CA LEU A 87 -6.53 -0.10 -1.87
C LEU A 87 -6.41 -0.14 -3.40
N SER A 88 -7.37 -0.79 -4.07
CA SER A 88 -7.41 -0.83 -5.53
C SER A 88 -7.58 0.57 -6.13
N ALA A 89 -8.47 1.41 -5.57
CA ALA A 89 -8.62 2.80 -5.99
C ALA A 89 -7.32 3.60 -5.80
N TRP A 90 -6.67 3.42 -4.64
CA TRP A 90 -5.39 4.07 -4.35
C TRP A 90 -4.27 3.64 -5.30
N LEU A 91 -4.16 2.34 -5.59
CA LEU A 91 -3.20 1.80 -6.55
C LEU A 91 -3.47 2.30 -7.96
N LEU A 92 -4.74 2.37 -8.36
CA LEU A 92 -5.14 2.85 -9.68
C LEU A 92 -4.81 4.34 -9.83
N LEU A 93 -5.10 5.16 -8.81
CA LEU A 93 -4.66 6.57 -8.77
C LEU A 93 -3.14 6.70 -8.87
N ARG A 94 -2.39 5.86 -8.15
CA ARG A 94 -0.92 5.87 -8.20
C ARG A 94 -0.40 5.47 -9.57
N LEU A 95 -1.00 4.45 -10.19
CA LEU A 95 -0.65 3.98 -11.54
C LEU A 95 -0.94 5.05 -12.59
N VAL A 96 -2.12 5.68 -12.52
CA VAL A 96 -2.51 6.78 -13.40
C VAL A 96 -1.57 7.96 -13.22
N ARG A 97 -1.29 8.35 -11.98
CA ARG A 97 -0.34 9.43 -11.69
C ARG A 97 1.04 9.12 -12.26
N ASP A 98 1.62 7.96 -11.94
CA ASP A 98 2.97 7.62 -12.33
C ASP A 98 3.08 7.41 -13.86
N THR A 99 2.04 6.86 -14.52
CA THR A 99 1.98 6.73 -15.98
C THR A 99 1.85 8.08 -16.66
N LEU A 100 0.99 8.98 -16.15
CA LEU A 100 0.81 10.31 -16.71
C LEU A 100 2.05 11.18 -16.47
N THR A 101 2.56 11.27 -15.24
CA THR A 101 3.72 12.12 -14.93
C THR A 101 5.00 11.60 -15.61
N GLY A 102 5.17 10.28 -15.73
CA GLY A 102 6.28 9.69 -16.48
C GLY A 102 6.23 9.95 -17.98
N PHE A 103 5.03 10.07 -18.57
CA PHE A 103 4.87 10.44 -19.98
C PHE A 103 5.15 11.93 -20.22
N TYR A 104 4.81 12.79 -19.26
CA TYR A 104 5.02 14.24 -19.37
C TYR A 104 6.49 14.66 -19.22
N GLU A 105 7.30 13.92 -18.45
CA GLU A 105 8.73 14.21 -18.28
C GLU A 105 9.53 14.03 -19.59
N TRP A 106 9.05 13.19 -20.52
CA TRP A 106 9.65 13.05 -21.86
C TRP A 106 9.30 14.27 -22.75
N ASN A 107 8.07 14.79 -22.69
CA ASN A 107 7.54 15.70 -23.71
C ASN A 107 7.56 17.18 -23.27
N ASN A 108 8.75 17.69 -22.92
CA ASN A 108 8.92 19.01 -22.30
C ASN A 108 8.66 20.22 -23.23
N ASP A 109 8.32 19.99 -24.51
CA ASP A 109 8.10 21.07 -25.50
C ASP A 109 6.62 21.41 -25.79
N GLN A 110 5.64 20.72 -25.19
CA GLN A 110 4.21 20.97 -25.42
C GLN A 110 3.41 21.36 -24.16
N GLN A 111 3.91 22.33 -23.38
CA GLN A 111 3.37 22.65 -22.05
C GLN A 111 2.01 23.39 -22.01
N GLU A 112 1.50 23.97 -23.11
CA GLU A 112 0.29 24.81 -23.04
C GLU A 112 -1.04 24.09 -23.37
N PHE A 113 -1.07 23.16 -24.33
CA PHE A 113 -2.32 22.50 -24.74
C PHE A 113 -2.70 21.30 -23.86
N THR A 114 -1.72 20.68 -23.22
CA THR A 114 -1.86 19.43 -22.47
C THR A 114 -2.49 19.60 -21.09
N LYS A 115 -2.35 20.78 -20.46
CA LYS A 115 -2.93 21.07 -19.14
C LYS A 115 -4.46 20.91 -19.07
N LYS A 116 -5.19 21.19 -20.15
CA LYS A 116 -6.66 21.05 -20.19
C LYS A 116 -7.13 19.62 -20.50
N ILE A 117 -6.37 18.86 -21.28
CA ILE A 117 -6.71 17.47 -21.61
C ILE A 117 -6.44 16.55 -20.41
N SER A 118 -5.36 16.83 -19.66
CA SER A 118 -4.97 16.06 -18.46
C SER A 118 -6.08 15.99 -17.41
N THR A 119 -6.71 17.12 -17.07
CA THR A 119 -7.74 17.17 -16.02
C THR A 119 -9.04 16.47 -16.42
N CYS A 120 -9.43 16.54 -17.69
CA CYS A 120 -10.62 15.82 -18.17
C CYS A 120 -10.39 14.30 -18.23
N LEU A 121 -9.19 13.87 -18.67
CA LEU A 121 -8.82 12.46 -18.71
C LEU A 121 -8.70 11.87 -17.30
N GLU A 122 -8.07 12.60 -16.38
CA GLU A 122 -7.97 12.24 -14.97
C GLU A 122 -9.36 12.09 -14.33
N ALA A 123 -10.27 13.04 -14.57
CA ALA A 123 -11.65 12.95 -14.10
C ALA A 123 -12.39 11.74 -14.69
N LYS A 124 -12.18 11.42 -15.97
CA LYS A 124 -12.77 10.24 -16.61
C LYS A 124 -12.24 8.94 -16.02
N ILE A 125 -10.93 8.85 -15.76
CA ILE A 125 -10.34 7.64 -15.19
C ILE A 125 -10.81 7.45 -13.73
N ILE A 126 -10.88 8.52 -12.94
CA ILE A 126 -11.42 8.48 -11.58
C ILE A 126 -12.89 8.05 -11.61
N ALA A 127 -13.69 8.62 -12.52
CA ALA A 127 -15.10 8.26 -12.65
C ALA A 127 -15.27 6.78 -13.05
N ILE A 128 -14.55 6.30 -14.07
CA ILE A 128 -14.62 4.89 -14.51
C ILE A 128 -14.15 3.96 -13.38
N SER A 129 -13.06 4.30 -12.68
CA SER A 129 -12.57 3.51 -11.55
C SER A 129 -13.60 3.44 -10.43
N PHE A 130 -14.25 4.56 -10.10
CA PHE A 130 -15.27 4.63 -9.06
C PHE A 130 -16.50 3.80 -9.43
N TRP A 131 -16.99 3.94 -10.67
CA TRP A 131 -18.12 3.15 -11.17
C TRP A 131 -17.80 1.66 -11.24
N GLY A 132 -16.59 1.29 -11.66
CA GLY A 132 -16.12 -0.08 -11.67
C GLY A 132 -16.07 -0.68 -10.26
N LEU A 133 -15.62 0.10 -9.28
CA LEU A 133 -15.62 -0.31 -7.87
C LEU A 133 -17.03 -0.52 -7.33
N ILE A 134 -17.95 0.41 -7.59
CA ILE A 134 -19.36 0.28 -7.19
C ILE A 134 -19.98 -0.97 -7.81
N LEU A 135 -19.77 -1.20 -9.11
CA LEU A 135 -20.30 -2.39 -9.79
C LEU A 135 -19.73 -3.68 -9.21
N LEU A 136 -18.43 -3.69 -8.89
CA LEU A 136 -17.78 -4.84 -8.26
C LEU A 136 -18.37 -5.11 -6.88
N PHE A 137 -18.62 -4.07 -6.08
CA PHE A 137 -19.30 -4.20 -4.79
C PHE A 137 -20.72 -4.72 -4.90
N VAL A 138 -21.52 -4.15 -5.81
CA VAL A 138 -22.90 -4.59 -6.05
C VAL A 138 -22.93 -6.05 -6.51
N GLY A 139 -22.02 -6.42 -7.41
CA GLY A 139 -21.90 -7.80 -7.89
C GLY A 139 -21.53 -8.80 -6.79
N LEU A 140 -20.58 -8.43 -5.92
CA LEU A 140 -20.21 -9.28 -4.79
C LEU A 140 -21.32 -9.38 -3.74
N PHE A 141 -22.00 -8.28 -3.45
CA PHE A 141 -23.13 -8.28 -2.52
C PHE A 141 -24.29 -9.13 -3.05
N LEU A 142 -24.60 -9.05 -4.36
CA LEU A 142 -25.60 -9.89 -5.01
C LEU A 142 -25.19 -11.36 -5.09
N GLY A 143 -23.90 -11.67 -5.22
CA GLY A 143 -23.42 -13.05 -5.26
C GLY A 143 -23.34 -13.72 -3.89
N LEU A 144 -23.29 -12.93 -2.81
CA LEU A 144 -23.29 -13.40 -1.42
C LEU A 144 -24.71 -13.59 -0.86
N LEU A 145 -25.72 -12.97 -1.48
CA LEU A 145 -27.13 -12.97 -1.06
C LEU A 145 -27.91 -14.09 -1.75
#